data_AF-A0A1I1ZNI9-F1
#
_entry.id   AF-A0A1I1ZNI9-F1
#
_cell.length_a   1.000
_cell.length_b   1.000
_cell.length_c   1.000
_cell.angle_alpha   90.00
_cell.angle_beta   90.00
_cell.angle_gamma   90.00
#
_symmetry.space_group_name_H-M   'P 1'
#
loop_
_entity.id
_entity.type
_entity.pdbx_description
1 polymer ?
#
loop_
_entity_poly.entity_id
_entity_poly.type
_entity_poly.pdbx_seq_one_letter_code
_entity_poly.pdbx_strand_id
1 'polypeptide(L)'
;MIKTRLLGAAQFLLLALYLLGGFGVLVLAVVRSGDWGALAAPGLDRLGDPKDAIPFGWDSMTNPFAWIFGIARLTAMLVVPVVTLGVLLGGFAVAGARRDGDGRRLRRALLAIGVWLALAAVAFTPYGGDLHTWLAD
;
A
#
# COMPACT_ATOMS: atom_id res chain seq x y z
N MET A 1 -26.73 -7.31 -5.49
CA MET A 1 -25.97 -6.11 -5.96
C MET A 1 -25.11 -5.44 -4.88
N ILE A 2 -25.59 -5.23 -3.64
CA ILE A 2 -24.86 -4.52 -2.55
C ILE A 2 -23.50 -5.17 -2.19
N LYS A 3 -23.44 -6.50 -2.05
CA LYS A 3 -22.22 -7.25 -1.65
C LYS A 3 -21.01 -7.00 -2.57
N THR A 4 -21.25 -6.96 -3.88
CA THR A 4 -20.19 -6.76 -4.87
C THR A 4 -19.72 -5.31 -5.01
N ARG A 5 -20.49 -4.32 -4.54
CA ARG A 5 -20.04 -2.92 -4.46
C ARG A 5 -19.17 -2.70 -3.22
N LEU A 6 -19.54 -3.33 -2.10
CA LEU A 6 -18.74 -3.38 -0.88
C LEU A 6 -17.37 -4.02 -1.11
N LEU A 7 -17.31 -5.15 -1.83
CA LEU A 7 -16.05 -5.81 -2.19
C LEU A 7 -15.12 -4.91 -3.01
N GLY A 8 -15.65 -4.22 -4.03
CA GLY A 8 -14.86 -3.28 -4.82
C GLY A 8 -14.37 -2.09 -3.98
N ALA A 9 -15.25 -1.51 -3.16
CA ALA A 9 -14.88 -0.40 -2.28
C ALA A 9 -13.80 -0.80 -1.27
N ALA A 10 -13.94 -1.97 -0.64
CA ALA A 10 -12.94 -2.52 0.28
C ALA A 10 -11.59 -2.75 -0.42
N GLN A 11 -11.59 -3.27 -1.65
CA GLN A 11 -10.38 -3.47 -2.44
C GLN A 11 -9.66 -2.15 -2.75
N PHE A 12 -10.40 -1.11 -3.15
CA PHE A 12 -9.82 0.21 -3.40
C PHE A 12 -9.35 0.90 -2.13
N LEU A 13 -10.09 0.76 -1.03
CA LEU A 13 -9.70 1.29 0.27
C LEU A 13 -8.40 0.65 0.75
N LEU A 14 -8.31 -0.68 0.71
CA LEU A 14 -7.11 -1.42 1.10
C LEU A 14 -5.91 -1.03 0.22
N LEU A 15 -6.13 -0.87 -1.09
CA LEU A 15 -5.09 -0.44 -2.01
C LEU A 15 -4.62 0.99 -1.70
N ALA A 16 -5.56 1.91 -1.45
CA ALA A 16 -5.24 3.29 -1.09
C ALA A 16 -4.44 3.35 0.21
N LEU A 17 -4.86 2.60 1.23
CA LEU A 17 -4.14 2.51 2.52
C LEU A 17 -2.73 1.92 2.34
N TYR A 18 -2.58 0.88 1.52
CA TYR A 18 -1.27 0.30 1.21
C TYR A 18 -0.34 1.32 0.53
N LEU A 19 -0.83 1.99 -0.51
CA LEU A 19 -0.03 2.93 -1.30
C LEU A 19 0.31 4.20 -0.49
N LEU A 20 -0.68 4.81 0.16
CA LEU A 20 -0.47 5.98 1.02
C LEU A 20 0.44 5.64 2.19
N GLY A 21 0.27 4.44 2.75
CA GLY A 21 1.07 4.01 3.87
C GLY A 21 2.51 3.74 3.47
N GLY A 22 2.76 2.75 2.62
CA GLY A 22 4.12 2.35 2.27
C GLY A 22 4.86 3.41 1.47
N PHE A 23 4.28 3.86 0.36
CA PHE A 23 4.94 4.80 -0.55
C PHE A 23 4.80 6.25 -0.11
N GLY A 24 3.70 6.63 0.54
CA GLY A 24 3.54 8.01 1.03
C GLY A 24 4.57 8.38 2.10
N VAL A 25 4.83 7.46 3.04
CA VAL A 25 5.88 7.63 4.06
C VAL A 25 7.26 7.68 3.42
N LEU A 26 7.54 6.81 2.45
CA LEU A 26 8.80 6.83 1.69
C LEU A 26 9.01 8.19 0.99
N VAL A 27 7.98 8.70 0.30
CA VAL A 27 8.06 10.00 -0.38
C VAL A 27 8.30 11.13 0.61
N LEU A 28 7.63 11.13 1.77
CA LEU A 28 7.86 12.13 2.81
C LEU A 28 9.30 12.08 3.34
N ALA A 29 9.83 10.88 3.59
CA ALA A 29 11.20 10.70 4.05
C ALA A 29 12.22 11.17 3.01
N VAL A 30 11.99 10.88 1.73
CA VAL A 30 12.82 11.34 0.61
C VAL A 30 12.79 12.86 0.47
N VAL A 31 11.60 13.47 0.51
CA VAL A 31 11.45 14.93 0.44
C VAL A 31 12.16 15.60 1.61
N ARG A 32 12.09 15.02 2.80
CA ARG A 32 12.72 15.55 4.01
C ARG A 32 14.24 15.39 4.02
N SER A 33 14.76 14.24 3.59
CA SER A 33 16.19 13.96 3.52
C SER A 33 16.87 14.62 2.31
N GLY A 34 16.11 14.93 1.26
CA GLY A 34 16.62 15.40 -0.02
C GLY A 34 17.21 14.29 -0.90
N ASP A 35 17.22 13.03 -0.44
CA ASP A 35 17.82 11.90 -1.16
C ASP A 35 16.81 11.16 -2.05
N TRP A 36 16.59 11.70 -3.25
CA TRP A 36 15.74 11.07 -4.26
C TRP A 36 16.22 9.69 -4.72
N GLY A 37 17.50 9.37 -4.53
CA GLY A 37 18.02 8.04 -4.84
C GLY A 37 17.49 6.96 -3.90
N ALA A 38 17.00 7.33 -2.72
CA ALA A 38 16.39 6.40 -1.78
C ALA A 38 15.01 5.88 -2.23
N LEU A 39 14.38 6.49 -3.25
CA LEU A 39 13.19 5.92 -3.90
C LEU A 39 13.48 4.58 -4.60
N ALA A 40 14.72 4.35 -5.03
CA ALA A 40 15.13 3.11 -5.70
C ALA A 40 15.82 2.12 -4.74
N ALA A 41 16.28 2.60 -3.59
CA ALA A 41 16.98 1.81 -2.58
C ALA A 41 16.71 2.41 -1.19
N PRO A 42 15.51 2.15 -0.61
CA PRO A 42 15.14 2.64 0.71
C PRO A 42 15.95 1.92 1.79
N GLY A 43 16.20 2.60 2.91
CA GLY A 43 16.93 2.00 4.03
C GLY A 43 17.27 3.01 5.12
N LEU A 44 17.51 2.50 6.32
CA LEU A 44 17.83 3.30 7.50
C LEU A 44 19.06 4.19 7.28
N ASP A 45 20.09 3.66 6.64
CA ASP A 45 21.36 4.38 6.40
C ASP A 45 21.18 5.66 5.57
N ARG A 46 20.11 5.72 4.75
CA ARG A 46 19.82 6.85 3.86
C ARG A 46 18.73 7.75 4.39
N LEU A 47 17.66 7.16 4.93
CA LEU A 47 16.42 7.86 5.29
C LEU A 47 16.24 8.06 6.79
N GLY A 48 17.05 7.43 7.63
CA GLY A 48 16.88 7.42 9.09
C GLY A 48 15.64 6.65 9.55
N ASP A 49 15.20 6.90 10.79
CA ASP A 49 13.98 6.28 11.33
C ASP A 49 12.76 6.79 10.54
N PRO A 50 11.91 5.89 10.00
CA PRO A 50 10.71 6.28 9.27
C PRO A 50 9.74 7.14 10.09
N LYS A 51 9.78 7.07 11.43
CA LYS A 51 8.95 7.90 12.33
C LYS A 51 9.34 9.38 12.30
N ASP A 52 10.60 9.68 12.00
CA ASP A 52 11.09 11.06 11.90
C ASP A 52 10.53 11.80 10.67
N ALA A 53 10.04 11.05 9.67
CA ALA A 53 9.39 11.61 8.50
C ALA A 53 7.97 12.15 8.81
N ILE A 54 7.37 11.82 9.96
CA ILE A 54 6.00 12.19 10.31
C ILE A 54 5.94 13.67 10.76
N PRO A 55 5.19 14.54 10.06
CA PRO A 55 4.98 15.91 10.51
C PRO A 55 4.29 15.95 11.88
N PHE A 56 4.70 16.87 12.76
CA PHE A 56 4.12 17.07 14.10
C PHE A 56 4.33 15.93 15.11
N GLY A 57 5.22 14.98 14.81
CA GLY A 57 5.63 13.92 15.73
C GLY A 57 4.70 12.70 15.74
N TRP A 58 5.27 11.54 16.02
CA TRP A 58 4.61 10.24 15.98
C TRP A 58 3.79 9.92 17.24
N ASP A 59 4.16 10.50 18.38
CA ASP A 59 3.55 10.22 19.70
C ASP A 59 2.15 10.83 19.91
N SER A 60 1.67 11.64 18.95
CA SER A 60 0.42 12.36 19.09
C SER A 60 -0.78 11.56 18.56
N MET A 61 -1.67 11.14 19.46
CA MET A 61 -2.94 10.47 19.10
C MET A 61 -3.91 11.36 18.33
N THR A 62 -3.71 12.68 18.31
CA THR A 62 -4.54 13.62 17.52
C THR A 62 -3.94 13.93 16.15
N ASN A 63 -2.74 13.43 15.85
CA ASN A 63 -2.06 13.68 14.60
C ASN A 63 -2.53 12.71 13.50
N PRO A 64 -3.27 13.16 12.47
CA PRO A 64 -3.74 12.28 11.40
C PRO A 64 -2.58 11.62 10.63
N PHE A 65 -1.41 12.25 10.56
CA PHE A 65 -0.23 11.66 9.91
C PHE A 65 0.33 10.47 10.70
N ALA A 66 0.28 10.52 12.04
CA ALA A 66 0.67 9.39 12.89
C ALA A 66 -0.28 8.20 12.70
N TRP A 67 -1.59 8.43 12.52
CA TRP A 67 -2.55 7.38 12.19
C TRP A 67 -2.29 6.75 10.82
N ILE A 68 -2.05 7.57 9.80
CA ILE A 68 -1.71 7.09 8.45
C ILE A 68 -0.44 6.24 8.51
N PHE A 69 0.58 6.69 9.23
CA PHE A 69 1.81 5.94 9.45
C PHE A 69 1.58 4.64 10.24
N GLY A 70 0.76 4.65 11.29
CA GLY A 70 0.45 3.44 12.05
C GLY A 70 -0.22 2.37 11.17
N ILE A 71 -1.17 2.79 10.32
CA ILE A 71 -1.80 1.89 9.34
C ILE A 71 -0.79 1.44 8.28
N ALA A 72 0.10 2.33 7.84
CA ALA A 72 1.19 2.03 6.92
C ALA A 72 2.09 0.92 7.45
N ARG A 73 2.58 1.09 8.67
CA ARG A 73 3.47 0.16 9.36
C ARG A 73 2.79 -1.18 9.57
N LEU A 74 1.53 -1.18 10.03
CA LEU A 74 0.75 -2.41 10.15
C LEU A 74 0.58 -3.12 8.79
N THR A 75 0.33 -2.34 7.73
CA THR A 75 0.17 -2.87 6.37
C THR A 75 1.48 -3.40 5.80
N ALA A 76 2.61 -2.76 6.09
CA ALA A 76 3.95 -3.22 5.74
C ALA A 76 4.25 -4.54 6.45
N MET A 77 4.06 -4.60 7.78
CA MET A 77 4.20 -5.82 8.59
C MET A 77 3.33 -6.98 8.07
N LEU A 78 2.19 -6.64 7.48
CA LEU A 78 1.24 -7.57 6.89
C LEU A 78 1.28 -7.57 5.36
N VAL A 79 2.40 -7.17 4.73
CA VAL A 79 2.48 -6.99 3.27
C VAL A 79 2.07 -8.25 2.51
N VAL A 80 2.62 -9.40 2.89
CA VAL A 80 2.31 -10.69 2.25
C VAL A 80 0.81 -11.04 2.39
N PRO A 81 0.21 -11.07 3.58
CA PRO A 81 -1.22 -11.36 3.71
C PRO A 81 -2.10 -10.28 3.03
N VAL A 82 -1.76 -8.99 3.12
CA VAL A 82 -2.54 -7.90 2.51
C VAL A 82 -2.55 -8.01 1.00
N VAL A 83 -1.39 -8.19 0.38
CA VAL A 83 -1.26 -8.38 -1.07
C VAL A 83 -2.00 -9.64 -1.51
N THR A 84 -1.86 -10.74 -0.77
CA THR A 84 -2.54 -12.02 -1.06
C THR A 84 -4.06 -11.83 -1.06
N LEU A 85 -4.60 -11.18 -0.02
CA LEU A 85 -6.03 -10.84 0.07
C LEU A 85 -6.43 -9.90 -1.07
N GLY A 86 -5.63 -8.90 -1.41
CA GLY A 86 -5.88 -7.99 -2.53
C GLY A 86 -6.01 -8.71 -3.88
N VAL A 87 -5.11 -9.66 -4.17
CA VAL A 87 -5.15 -10.50 -5.37
C VAL A 87 -6.40 -11.38 -5.37
N LEU A 88 -6.72 -12.05 -4.26
CA LEU A 88 -7.91 -12.90 -4.15
C LEU A 88 -9.20 -12.10 -4.36
N LEU A 89 -9.35 -10.96 -3.67
CA LEU A 89 -10.50 -10.07 -3.81
C LEU A 89 -10.63 -9.53 -5.23
N GLY A 90 -9.50 -9.15 -5.86
CA GLY A 90 -9.46 -8.75 -7.26
C GLY A 90 -9.90 -9.85 -8.21
N GLY A 91 -9.46 -11.09 -7.97
CA GLY A 91 -9.88 -12.27 -8.74
C GLY A 91 -11.39 -12.50 -8.67
N PHE A 92 -11.96 -12.44 -7.46
CA PHE A 92 -13.40 -12.54 -7.26
C PHE A 92 -14.16 -11.38 -7.94
N ALA A 93 -13.63 -10.15 -7.89
CA ALA A 93 -14.24 -9.00 -8.55
C ALA A 93 -14.26 -9.15 -10.09
N VAL A 94 -13.17 -9.66 -10.68
CA VAL A 94 -13.08 -9.95 -12.12
C VAL A 94 -14.05 -11.06 -12.51
N ALA A 95 -14.08 -12.17 -11.75
CA ALA A 95 -14.99 -13.28 -12.01
C ALA A 95 -16.46 -12.85 -11.92
N GLY A 96 -16.81 -12.04 -10.92
CA GLY A 96 -18.15 -11.47 -10.79
C GLY A 96 -18.51 -10.53 -11.94
N ALA A 97 -17.62 -9.59 -12.29
CA ALA A 97 -17.86 -8.64 -13.37
C ALA A 97 -17.98 -9.31 -14.75
N ARG A 98 -17.22 -10.38 -14.99
CA ARG A 98 -17.30 -11.17 -16.23
C ARG A 98 -18.63 -11.91 -16.34
N ARG A 99 -19.18 -12.43 -15.23
CA ARG A 99 -20.51 -13.06 -15.19
C ARG A 99 -21.63 -12.06 -15.43
N ASP A 100 -21.51 -10.85 -14.90
CA ASP A 100 -22.52 -9.80 -15.03
C ASP A 100 -22.55 -9.14 -16.43
N GLY A 101 -21.56 -9.41 -17.30
CA GLY A 101 -21.45 -8.80 -18.63
C GLY A 101 -21.12 -7.29 -18.64
N ASP A 102 -20.82 -6.70 -17.48
CA ASP A 102 -20.53 -5.27 -17.35
C ASP A 102 -19.05 -4.98 -17.67
N GLY A 103 -18.80 -4.54 -18.91
CA GLY A 103 -17.45 -4.22 -19.39
C GLY A 103 -16.74 -3.10 -18.63
N ARG A 104 -17.48 -2.10 -18.11
CA ARG A 104 -16.87 -1.00 -17.34
C ARG A 104 -16.41 -1.50 -15.97
N ARG A 105 -17.22 -2.33 -15.34
CA ARG A 105 -16.88 -2.97 -14.06
C ARG A 105 -15.73 -3.95 -14.21
N LEU A 106 -15.73 -4.73 -15.29
CA LEU A 106 -14.64 -5.64 -15.62
C LEU A 106 -13.32 -4.88 -15.80
N ARG A 107 -13.31 -3.78 -16.56
CA ARG A 107 -12.10 -2.96 -16.74
C ARG A 107 -11.55 -2.43 -15.41
N ARG A 108 -12.42 -1.95 -14.52
CA ARG A 108 -11.99 -1.49 -13.18
C ARG A 108 -11.43 -2.62 -12.33
N ALA A 109 -12.06 -3.79 -12.35
CA ALA A 109 -11.57 -4.97 -11.62
C ALA A 109 -10.22 -5.45 -12.16
N LEU A 110 -10.03 -5.44 -13.48
CA LEU A 110 -8.77 -5.77 -14.14
C LEU A 110 -7.65 -4.78 -13.80
N LEU A 111 -7.95 -3.48 -13.77
CA LEU A 111 -6.98 -2.47 -13.31
C LEU A 111 -6.59 -2.72 -11.85
N ALA A 112 -7.58 -2.94 -10.98
CA ALA A 112 -7.32 -3.13 -9.56
C ALA A 112 -6.50 -4.41 -9.28
N ILE A 113 -6.84 -5.55 -9.90
CA ILE A 113 -6.03 -6.78 -9.75
C ILE A 113 -4.64 -6.62 -10.38
N GLY A 114 -4.51 -5.90 -11.50
CA GLY A 114 -3.21 -5.60 -12.11
C GLY A 114 -2.29 -4.83 -11.17
N VAL A 115 -2.82 -3.82 -10.47
CA VAL A 115 -2.07 -3.09 -9.45
C VAL A 115 -1.68 -4.02 -8.29
N TRP A 116 -2.59 -4.86 -7.79
CA TRP A 116 -2.26 -5.81 -6.73
C TRP A 116 -1.17 -6.81 -7.13
N LEU A 117 -1.20 -7.32 -8.36
CA LEU A 117 -0.16 -8.21 -8.87
C LEU A 117 1.19 -7.51 -9.00
N ALA A 118 1.22 -6.25 -9.45
CA ALA A 118 2.44 -5.46 -9.49
C ALA A 118 3.00 -5.23 -8.09
N LEU A 119 2.14 -4.85 -7.12
CA LEU A 119 2.52 -4.72 -5.72
C LEU A 119 3.02 -6.03 -5.12
N ALA A 120 2.41 -7.16 -5.49
CA ALA A 120 2.89 -8.49 -5.11
C ALA A 120 4.29 -8.74 -5.62
N ALA A 121 4.52 -8.53 -6.91
CA ALA A 121 5.84 -8.70 -7.51
C ALA A 121 6.89 -7.84 -6.80
N VAL A 122 6.57 -6.57 -6.52
CA VAL A 122 7.46 -5.66 -5.77
C VAL A 122 7.72 -6.16 -4.35
N ALA A 123 6.69 -6.60 -3.63
CA ALA A 123 6.83 -7.11 -2.27
C ALA A 123 7.75 -8.33 -2.16
N PHE A 124 7.81 -9.16 -3.21
CA PHE A 124 8.71 -10.32 -3.30
C PHE A 124 10.09 -10.01 -3.90
N THR A 125 10.39 -8.75 -4.20
CA THR A 125 11.73 -8.32 -4.64
C THR A 125 12.59 -7.87 -3.45
N PRO A 126 13.94 -7.83 -3.60
CA PRO A 126 14.81 -7.26 -2.57
C PRO A 126 14.41 -5.84 -2.15
N TYR A 127 14.02 -5.01 -3.12
CA TYR A 127 13.50 -3.66 -2.88
C TYR A 127 12.30 -3.67 -1.91
N GLY A 128 11.36 -4.60 -2.09
CA GLY A 128 10.20 -4.75 -1.22
C GLY A 128 10.61 -5.16 0.20
N GLY A 129 11.64 -6.01 0.32
CA GLY A 129 12.26 -6.38 1.59
C GLY A 129 12.86 -5.18 2.32
N ASP A 130 13.71 -4.41 1.64
CA ASP A 130 14.36 -3.22 2.21
C ASP A 130 13.34 -2.17 2.66
N LEU A 131 12.33 -1.91 1.82
CA LEU A 131 11.23 -1.00 2.15
C LEU A 131 10.44 -1.48 3.38
N HIS A 132 10.17 -2.78 3.46
CA HIS A 132 9.43 -3.35 4.57
C HIS A 132 10.25 -3.31 5.86
N THR A 133 11.52 -3.70 5.82
CA THR A 133 12.42 -3.63 6.97
C THR A 133 12.56 -2.19 7.47
N TRP A 134 12.73 -1.23 6.56
CA TRP A 134 12.79 0.19 6.92
C TRP A 134 11.49 0.67 7.56
N LEU A 135 10.31 0.35 7.01
CA LEU A 135 9.02 0.74 7.59
C LEU A 135 8.70 0.05 8.92
N ALA A 136 9.28 -1.12 9.18
CA ALA A 136 9.04 -1.88 10.39
C ALA A 136 9.81 -1.33 11.60
N ASP A 137 10.93 -0.63 11.36
CA ASP A 137 11.75 0.00 12.40
C ASP A 137 10.98 1.10 13.15
#